data_AF-A0AAE3F543-F1
#
_entry.id   AF-A0AAE3F543-F1
#
_cell.length_a   1.000
_cell.length_b   1.000
_cell.length_c   1.000
_cell.angle_alpha   90.00
_cell.angle_beta   90.00
_cell.angle_gamma   90.00
#
_symmetry.space_group_name_H-M   'P 1'
#
loop_
_entity.id
_entity.type
_entity.pdbx_description
1 polymer ?
#
loop_
_entity_poly.entity_id
_entity_poly.type
_entity_poly.pdbx_seq_one_letter_code
_entity_poly.pdbx_strand_id
1 'polypeptide(L)' 'MTGTPFTFPGGGGSNLTGYLEAPEGTPRGWAIFAHCFTCGKDSRAAVYIARALSRAGIGVLR' A
#
# COMPACT_ATOMS: atom_id res chain seq x y z
N MET A 1 10.58 4.12 -4.59
CA MET A 1 10.77 2.79 -3.99
C MET A 1 9.81 1.78 -4.60
N THR A 2 10.14 0.49 -4.51
CA THR A 2 9.29 -0.60 -4.99
C THR A 2 8.63 -1.24 -3.78
N GLY A 3 7.30 -1.22 -3.69
CA GLY A 3 6.60 -1.84 -2.58
C GLY A 3 6.91 -3.33 -2.44
N THR A 4 6.93 -3.83 -1.21
CA THR A 4 7.15 -5.24 -0.90
C THR A 4 5.82 -5.94 -0.63
N PRO A 5 5.66 -7.23 -1.00
CA PRO A 5 4.47 -7.99 -0.64
C PRO A 5 4.35 -8.11 0.88
N PHE A 6 3.14 -7.94 1.41
CA PHE A 6 2.85 -8.02 2.84
C PHE A 6 1.57 -8.83 3.06
N THR A 7 1.67 -9.88 3.88
CA THR A 7 0.56 -10.80 4.16
C THR A 7 0.14 -10.70 5.62
N PHE A 8 -1.16 -10.66 5.86
CA PHE A 8 -1.73 -10.56 7.21
C PHE A 8 -3.08 -11.30 7.30
N PRO A 9 -3.49 -11.75 8.49
CA PRO A 9 -4.78 -12.42 8.67
C PRO A 9 -5.93 -11.41 8.47
N GLY A 10 -6.87 -11.75 7.58
CA GLY A 10 -8.10 -11.01 7.39
C GLY A 10 -9.18 -11.40 8.41
N GLY A 11 -10.17 -10.52 8.61
CA GLY A 11 -11.23 -10.75 9.59
C GLY A 11 -12.13 -11.97 9.35
N GLY A 12 -12.13 -12.52 8.13
CA GLY A 12 -12.86 -13.75 7.76
C GLY A 12 -12.04 -15.04 7.88
N GLY A 13 -10.83 -14.99 8.45
CA GLY A 13 -9.94 -16.15 8.58
C GLY A 13 -9.09 -16.46 7.34
N SER A 14 -9.31 -15.76 6.22
CA SER A 14 -8.44 -15.82 5.04
C SER A 14 -7.24 -14.88 5.18
N ASN A 15 -6.07 -15.29 4.70
CA ASN A 15 -4.92 -14.39 4.56
C ASN A 15 -5.17 -13.38 3.43
N LEU A 16 -4.88 -12.11 3.71
CA LEU A 16 -4.90 -11.03 2.73
C LEU A 16 -3.46 -10.65 2.37
N THR A 17 -3.23 -10.36 1.10
CA THR A 17 -1.92 -9.93 0.59
C THR A 17 -2.06 -8.57 -0.08
N GLY A 18 -1.27 -7.62 0.40
CA GLY A 18 -1.12 -6.29 -0.19
C GLY A 18 0.33 -5.99 -0.53
N TYR A 19 0.59 -4.75 -0.93
CA TYR A 19 1.94 -4.21 -1.08
C TYR A 19 2.18 -3.07 -0.10
N LEU A 20 3.31 -3.15 0.61
CA LEU A 20 3.76 -2.15 1.56
C LEU A 20 4.82 -1.25 0.92
N GLU A 21 4.51 0.03 0.79
CA GLU A 21 5.47 1.08 0.43
C GLU A 21 5.95 1.75 1.73
N ALA A 22 7.24 1.60 2.06
CA ALA A 22 7.83 2.24 3.23
C ALA A 22 7.90 3.77 3.04
N PRO A 23 7.72 4.58 4.09
CA PRO A 23 7.92 6.02 4.00
C PRO A 23 9.40 6.36 3.74
N GLU A 24 9.64 7.40 2.95
CA GLU A 24 10.99 7.97 2.80
C GLU A 24 11.28 8.94 3.95
N GLY A 25 12.46 8.84 4.54
CA GLY A 25 12.86 9.68 5.68
C GLY A 25 12.12 9.34 6.98
N THR A 26 11.90 10.35 7.82
CA THR A 26 11.17 10.17 9.10
C THR A 26 9.68 9.92 8.82
N PRO A 27 9.11 8.80 9.29
CA PRO A 27 7.69 8.51 9.09
C PRO A 27 6.80 9.59 9.71
N ARG A 28 5.96 10.22 8.89
CA ARG A 28 4.90 11.14 9.34
C ARG A 28 3.62 10.40 9.73
N GLY A 29 3.47 9.17 9.26
CA GLY A 29 2.32 8.33 9.53
C GLY A 29 2.23 7.13 8.59
N TRP A 30 1.15 6.36 8.74
CA TRP A 30 0.83 5.20 7.91
C TRP A 30 -0.61 5.31 7.40
N ALA A 31 -0.86 4.76 6.21
CA ALA A 31 -2.16 4.72 5.58
C ALA A 31 -2.46 3.33 5.02
N ILE A 32 -3.72 2.92 5.11
CA ILE A 32 -4.28 1.80 4.34
C ILE A 32 -4.96 2.40 3.12
N PHE A 33 -4.50 2.02 1.94
CA PHE A 33 -5.05 2.50 0.67
C PHE A 33 -5.76 1.37 -0.07
N ALA A 34 -6.97 1.05 0.39
CA ALA A 34 -7.84 0.06 -0.25
C ALA A 34 -8.41 0.62 -1.55
N HIS A 35 -7.65 0.50 -2.64
CA HIS A 35 -8.05 1.01 -3.94
C HIS A 35 -8.96 0.03 -4.68
N CYS A 36 -10.09 0.48 -5.22
CA CYS A 36 -10.91 -0.32 -6.14
C CYS A 36 -11.56 0.62 -7.16
N PHE A 37 -11.08 0.65 -8.40
CA PHE A 37 -11.74 1.45 -9.45
C PHE A 37 -12.37 0.63 -10.59
N THR A 38 -11.83 -0.54 -10.98
CA THR A 38 -12.51 -1.61 -11.79
C THR A 38 -11.66 -2.90 -11.84
N CYS A 39 -11.01 -3.23 -10.71
CA CYS A 39 -10.36 -4.51 -10.42
C CYS A 39 -9.38 -5.07 -11.47
N GLY A 40 -8.20 -4.44 -11.55
CA GLY A 40 -6.95 -5.12 -11.88
C GLY A 40 -5.93 -4.85 -10.78
N LYS A 41 -5.26 -5.89 -10.26
CA LYS A 41 -4.25 -5.80 -9.17
C LYS A 41 -3.06 -4.89 -9.49
N ASP A 42 -2.91 -4.53 -10.77
CA ASP A 42 -1.82 -3.74 -11.33
C ASP A 42 -2.27 -2.33 -11.72
N SER A 43 -3.26 -1.77 -11.00
CA SER A 43 -3.66 -0.37 -11.19
C SER A 43 -2.45 0.56 -11.04
N ARG A 44 -1.98 1.09 -12.18
CA ARG A 44 -0.85 2.02 -12.19
C ARG A 44 -1.14 3.25 -11.35
N ALA A 45 -2.38 3.73 -11.38
CA ALA A 45 -2.83 4.84 -10.55
C ALA A 45 -2.62 4.56 -9.06
N ALA A 46 -2.98 3.36 -8.59
CA ALA A 46 -2.81 2.99 -7.20
C ALA A 46 -1.33 2.95 -6.78
N VAL A 47 -0.47 2.37 -7.63
CA VAL A 47 0.99 2.35 -7.41
C VAL A 47 1.56 3.77 -7.37
N TYR A 48 1.14 4.66 -8.29
CA TYR A 48 1.62 6.04 -8.31
C TYR A 48 1.21 6.82 -7.06
N ILE A 49 -0.03 6.68 -6.61
CA ILE A 49 -0.53 7.34 -5.39
C ILE A 49 0.22 6.83 -4.16
N ALA A 50 0.35 5.51 -3.98
CA ALA A 50 1.06 4.93 -2.84
C ALA A 50 2.53 5.40 -2.77
N ARG A 51 3.22 5.41 -3.92
CA ARG A 51 4.60 5.91 -4.01
C ARG A 51 4.70 7.41 -3.75
N ALA A 52 3.73 8.20 -4.18
CA ALA A 52 3.72 9.64 -3.92
C ALA A 52 3.56 9.94 -2.42
N LEU A 53 2.70 9.19 -1.74
CA LEU A 53 2.53 9.27 -0.28
C LEU A 53 3.79 8.81 0.47
N SER A 54 4.41 7.72 0.03
CA SER A 54 5.70 7.24 0.56
C SER A 54 6.80 8.31 0.46
N ARG A 55 6.97 8.96 -0.70
CA ARG A 55 7.90 10.10 -0.87
C ARG A 55 7.56 11.30 0.01
N ALA A 56 6.29 11.46 0.38
CA ALA A 56 5.85 12.50 1.29
C ALA A 56 6.03 12.12 2.78
N GLY A 57 6.65 10.98 3.08
CA GLY A 57 6.92 10.48 4.42
C GLY A 57 5.79 9.64 5.03
N ILE A 58 4.83 9.16 4.24
CA ILE A 58 3.70 8.35 4.71
C ILE A 58 3.84 6.91 4.21
N GLY A 59 3.94 5.94 5.13
CA GLY A 59 3.97 4.53 4.75
C GLY A 59 2.59 4.06 4.28
N VAL A 60 2.52 3.27 3.21
CA VAL A 60 1.24 2.87 2.62
C VAL A 60 1.17 1.36 2.45
N LEU A 61 0.14 0.75 3.04
CA LEU A 61 -0.30 -0.60 2.70
C LEU A 61 -1.44 -0.49 1.69
N ARG A 62 -1.28 -1.03 0.50
CA ARG A 62 -2.31 -1.07 -0.55
C ARG A 62 -2.75 -2.49 -0.86
#